data_AF-A0A2M7NZD2-F1
#
_entry.id   AF-A0A2M7NZD2-F1
#
_cell.length_a   1.000
_cell.length_b   1.000
_cell.length_c   1.000
_cell.angle_alpha   90.00
_cell.angle_beta   90.00
_cell.angle_gamma   90.00
#
_symmetry.space_group_name_H-M   'P 1'
#
loop_
_entity.id
_entity.type
_entity.pdbx_description
1 polymer ?
#
loop_
_entity_poly.entity_id
_entity_poly.type
_entity_poly.pdbx_seq_one_letter_code
_entity_poly.pdbx_strand_id
1 'polypeptide(L)' 'MWQDPIVQDVRRAGEELAKQANYDLHIFFQNLRNNEKKESLKVVTILENEIASSKDGKCQITNCCNEQQAR' A
#
# COMPACT_ATOMS: atom_id res chain seq x y z
N MET A 1 16.32 -7.48 -18.55
CA MET A 1 14.96 -7.50 -17.97
C MET A 1 14.78 -8.83 -17.26
N TRP A 2 14.38 -8.84 -15.98
CA TRP A 2 14.27 -10.07 -15.16
C TRP A 2 13.18 -10.99 -15.74
N GLN A 3 13.50 -12.27 -15.98
CA GLN A 3 12.56 -13.29 -16.46
C GLN A 3 12.03 -14.14 -15.31
N ASP A 4 11.51 -13.48 -14.28
CA ASP A 4 10.85 -14.19 -13.19
C ASP A 4 9.45 -14.65 -13.66
N PRO A 5 9.12 -15.95 -13.56
CA PRO A 5 7.80 -16.46 -13.91
C PRO A 5 6.66 -15.73 -13.19
N ILE A 6 6.84 -15.37 -11.92
CA ILE A 6 5.84 -14.65 -11.12
C ILE A 6 5.59 -13.26 -11.71
N VAL A 7 6.65 -12.57 -12.12
CA VAL A 7 6.53 -11.24 -12.73
C VAL A 7 5.79 -11.32 -14.07
N GLN A 8 6.03 -12.37 -14.86
CA GLN A 8 5.31 -12.58 -16.13
C GLN A 8 3.82 -12.84 -15.88
N ASP A 9 3.50 -13.66 -14.88
CA ASP A 9 2.12 -13.97 -14.50
C ASP A 9 1.36 -12.75 -14.01
N VAL A 10 1.98 -11.95 -13.12
CA VAL A 10 1.39 -10.71 -12.61
C VAL A 10 1.15 -9.71 -13.74
N ARG A 11 2.10 -9.58 -14.67
CA ARG A 11 1.94 -8.68 -15.83
C ARG A 11 0.81 -9.13 -16.75
N ARG A 12 0.72 -10.43 -17.03
CA ARG A 12 -0.36 -11.00 -17.86
C ARG A 12 -1.72 -10.77 -17.21
N ALA A 13 -1.86 -11.06 -15.91
CA ALA A 13 -3.10 -10.83 -15.18
C ALA A 13 -3.49 -9.34 -15.14
N GLY A 14 -2.51 -8.45 -14.95
CA GLY A 14 -2.74 -7.00 -14.97
C GLY A 14 -3.24 -6.51 -16.32
N GLU A 15 -2.66 -7.00 -17.42
CA GLU A 15 -3.06 -6.66 -18.78
C GLU A 15 -4.50 -7.13 -19.09
N GLU A 16 -4.87 -8.32 -18.64
CA GLU A 16 -6.23 -8.84 -18.78
C GLU A 16 -7.27 -7.99 -18.04
N LEU A 17 -6.97 -7.60 -16.80
CA LEU A 17 -7.82 -6.70 -16.02
C LEU A 17 -7.90 -5.30 -16.64
N ALA A 18 -6.81 -4.78 -17.19
CA ALA A 18 -6.78 -3.49 -17.87
C ALA A 18 -7.66 -3.50 -19.13
N LYS A 19 -7.60 -4.57 -19.93
CA LYS A 19 -8.47 -4.77 -21.09
C LYS A 19 -9.95 -4.82 -20.71
N GLN A 20 -10.30 -5.50 -19.62
CA GLN A 20 -11.68 -5.55 -19.11
C GLN A 20 -12.19 -4.16 -18.69
N ALA A 21 -11.31 -3.31 -18.17
CA ALA A 21 -11.62 -1.94 -17.80
C ALA A 21 -11.49 -0.94 -18.97
N ASN A 22 -11.20 -1.41 -20.20
CA ASN A 22 -10.90 -0.56 -21.35
C ASN A 22 -9.81 0.48 -21.06
N TYR A 23 -8.82 0.10 -20.24
CA TYR A 23 -7.74 0.97 -19.74
C TYR A 23 -8.20 2.22 -18.96
N ASP A 24 -9.46 2.26 -18.52
CA ASP A 24 -9.94 3.31 -17.62
C ASP A 24 -9.52 3.00 -16.18
N LEU A 25 -8.75 3.91 -15.58
CA LEU A 25 -8.23 3.78 -14.21
C LEU A 25 -9.34 3.70 -13.16
N HIS A 26 -10.41 4.48 -13.31
CA HIS A 26 -11.50 4.50 -12.33
C HIS A 26 -12.24 3.17 -12.34
N ILE A 27 -12.57 2.65 -13.52
CA ILE A 27 -13.23 1.35 -13.68
C ILE A 27 -12.32 0.22 -13.20
N PHE A 28 -11.02 0.30 -13.50
CA PHE A 28 -10.04 -0.69 -13.07
C PHE A 28 -10.00 -0.83 -11.54
N PHE A 29 -9.84 0.28 -10.80
CA PHE A 29 -9.84 0.24 -9.34
C PHE A 29 -11.19 -0.15 -8.75
N GLN A 30 -12.29 0.17 -9.41
CA GLN A 30 -13.61 -0.28 -8.99
C GLN A 30 -13.73 -1.81 -9.11
N ASN A 31 -13.25 -2.40 -10.21
CA ASN A 31 -13.22 -3.84 -10.41
C ASN A 31 -12.36 -4.55 -9.36
N LEU A 32 -11.19 -3.99 -9.02
CA LEU A 32 -10.33 -4.53 -7.95
C LEU A 32 -11.04 -4.57 -6.60
N ARG A 33 -11.68 -3.47 -6.18
CA ARG A 33 -12.48 -3.42 -4.94
C ARG A 33 -13.66 -4.39 -4.95
N ASN A 34 -14.29 -4.58 -6.10
CA ASN A 34 -15.37 -5.55 -6.24
C ASN A 34 -14.87 -6.99 -6.10
N ASN A 35 -13.69 -7.30 -6.64
CA ASN A 35 -13.06 -8.60 -6.50
C ASN A 35 -12.62 -8.87 -5.07
N GLU A 36 -12.04 -7.88 -4.39
CA GLU A 36 -11.71 -7.95 -2.96
C GLU A 36 -12.93 -8.30 -2.10
N LYS A 37 -14.11 -7.72 -2.40
CA LYS A 37 -15.34 -8.03 -1.65
C LYS A 37 -15.90 -9.42 -1.92
N LYS A 38 -15.67 -9.97 -3.11
CA LYS A 38 -16.12 -11.32 -3.49
C LYS A 38 -15.28 -12.40 -2.84
N GLU A 39 -13.97 -12.16 -2.81
CA GLU A 39 -13.00 -13.02 -2.16
C GLU A 39 -13.09 -12.78 -0.65
N SER A 40 -13.77 -13.67 0.09
CA SER A 40 -13.88 -13.59 1.57
C SER A 40 -12.57 -13.94 2.27
N LEU A 41 -11.45 -13.41 1.76
CA LEU A 41 -10.13 -13.58 2.32
C LEU A 41 -10.05 -12.79 3.63
N LYS A 42 -9.42 -13.40 4.63
CA LYS A 42 -9.26 -12.82 5.96
C LYS A 42 -8.51 -11.49 5.84
N VAL A 43 -9.22 -10.39 6.03
CA VAL A 43 -8.61 -9.06 6.22
C VAL A 43 -7.75 -9.15 7.48
N VAL A 44 -6.43 -9.02 7.32
CA VAL A 44 -5.50 -8.98 8.45
C VAL A 44 -5.68 -7.63 9.13
N THR A 45 -6.45 -7.62 10.21
CA THR A 45 -6.50 -6.47 11.10
C THR A 45 -5.16 -6.37 11.81
N ILE A 46 -4.44 -5.28 11.56
CA ILE A 46 -3.33 -4.88 12.42
C ILE A 46 -3.96 -4.60 13.78
N LEU A 47 -3.70 -5.46 14.76
CA LEU A 47 -4.04 -5.17 16.15
C LEU A 47 -3.21 -3.95 16.55
N GLU A 48 -3.88 -2.80 16.71
CA GLU A 48 -3.32 -1.58 17.32
C GLU A 48 -3.07 -1.82 18.82
N ASN A 49 -2.23 -2.79 19.15
CA ASN A 49 -1.65 -2.86 20.47
C ASN A 49 -0.41 -1.95 20.44
N GLU A 50 -0.52 -0.80 21.11
CA GLU A 50 0.55 0.15 21.47
C GLU A 50 0.83 1.36 20.56
N ILE A 51 -0.18 1.95 19.91
CA ILE A 51 -0.14 3.42 19.63
C ILE A 51 -1.08 4.14 20.59
N ALA A 52 -0.92 3.82 21.88
CA ALA A 52 -1.49 4.57 22.99
C ALA A 52 -0.37 5.31 23.74
N SER A 53 0.38 6.15 23.04
CA SER A 53 1.07 7.28 23.66
C SER A 53 0.85 8.49 22.75
N SER A 54 -0.18 9.27 23.06
CA SER A 54 -0.01 10.55 23.72
C SER A 54 0.51 11.66 22.81
N LYS A 55 -0.10 12.82 22.71
CA LYS A 55 -1.39 13.44 23.09
C LYS A 55 -1.28 14.84 22.43
N ASP A 56 -2.30 15.68 22.60
CA ASP A 56 -2.09 17.08 22.97
C ASP A 56 -0.62 17.54 23.04
N GLY A 57 -0.19 18.24 22.00
CA GLY A 57 0.70 19.40 22.06
C GLY A 57 1.87 19.43 23.06
N LYS A 58 2.65 18.37 23.25
CA LYS A 58 4.02 18.49 23.79
C LYS A 58 5.01 17.60 23.05
N CYS A 59 5.76 18.25 22.15
CA CYS A 59 6.95 17.71 21.51
C CYS A 59 8.03 17.43 22.57
N GLN A 60 8.48 16.18 22.64
CA GLN A 60 9.78 15.81 23.22
C GLN A 60 10.54 14.98 22.18
N ILE A 61 10.95 15.62 21.09
CA ILE A 61 12.05 15.13 20.26
C ILE A 61 13.15 16.19 20.29
N THR A 62 13.90 16.23 21.40
CA THR A 62 15.26 16.79 21.38
C THR A 62 16.24 15.63 21.37
N ASN A 63 16.63 15.21 20.16
CA ASN A 63 18.03 15.11 19.73
C ASN A 63 18.16 14.15 18.53
N CYS A 64 18.23 14.72 17.33
CA CYS A 64 19.04 14.15 16.23
C CYS A 64 19.29 15.13 15.06
N CYS A 65 18.86 16.39 15.13
CA CYS A 65 18.96 17.32 13.99
C CYS A 65 19.84 18.56 14.21
N ASN A 66 20.79 18.55 15.16
CA ASN A 66 21.71 19.69 15.38
C ASN A 66 23.19 19.29 15.41
N GLU A 67 23.67 18.51 14.43
CA GLU A 67 25.11 18.26 14.32
C GLU A 67 25.66 18.19 12.88
N GLN A 68 24.99 18.81 11.90
CA GLN A 68 25.55 18.96 10.53
C GLN A 68 25.60 20.40 10.00
N GLN A 69 25.46 21.42 10.85
CA GLN A 69 25.65 22.83 10.48
C GLN A 69 26.75 23.55 11.27
N ALA A 70 27.85 22.83 11.55
CA ALA A 70 29.10 23.43 12.00
C ALA A 70 30.30 22.77 11.30
N ARG A 71 30.47 23.08 10.01
CA ARG A 71 31.77 23.18 9.34
C ARG A 71 31.72 24.31 8.33
#